data_AF-X1QQL8-F1
#
_entry.id   AF-X1QQL8-F1
#
_cell.length_a   1.000
_cell.length_b   1.000
_cell.length_c   1.000
_cell.angle_alpha   90.00
_cell.angle_beta   90.00
_cell.angle_gamma   90.00
#
_symmetry.space_group_name_H-M   'P 1'
#
loop_
_entity.id
_entity.type
_entity.pdbx_description
1 polymer ?
#
loop_
_entity_poly.entity_id
_entity_poly.type
_entity_poly.pdbx_seq_one_letter_code
_entity_poly.pdbx_strand_id
1 'polypeptide(L)' 'TAKIYIDGVPKLTSTNGVYSGAGNNFILGGDGYEGGLDDVRIYDKPLTEQEIQDIMNGN' A
#
# COMPACT_ATOMS: atom_id res chain seq x y z
N THR A 1 -6.03 -0.83 -12.31
CA THR A 1 -6.74 -0.01 -11.29
C THR A 1 -5.94 -0.05 -10.02
N ALA A 2 -5.88 1.06 -9.28
CA ALA A 2 -5.24 1.17 -7.98
C ALA A 2 -6.30 1.36 -6.90
N LYS A 3 -6.06 0.81 -5.70
CA LYS A 3 -6.95 0.95 -4.54
C LYS A 3 -6.16 1.36 -3.32
N ILE A 4 -6.76 2.19 -2.47
CA ILE A 4 -6.22 2.57 -1.16
C ILE A 4 -7.15 2.04 -0.08
N TYR A 5 -6.56 1.38 0.90
CA TYR A 5 -7.24 0.83 2.07
C TYR A 5 -6.67 1.50 3.32
N ILE A 6 -7.53 1.82 4.29
CA ILE A 6 -7.14 2.30 5.63
C ILE A 6 -7.84 1.38 6.62
N ASP A 7 -7.07 0.78 7.54
CA ASP A 7 -7.56 -0.21 8.51
C ASP A 7 -8.30 -1.38 7.82
N GLY A 8 -7.78 -1.82 6.68
CA GLY A 8 -8.39 -2.87 5.84
C GLY A 8 -9.63 -2.45 5.05
N VAL A 9 -10.16 -1.24 5.24
CA VAL A 9 -11.39 -0.77 4.58
C VAL A 9 -11.06 0.01 3.31
N PRO A 10 -11.68 -0.28 2.15
CA PRO A 10 -11.42 0.46 0.91
C PRO A 10 -11.89 1.91 1.04
N LYS A 11 -11.01 2.86 0.73
CA LYS A 11 -11.30 4.31 0.75
C LYS A 11 -11.28 4.94 -0.63
N LEU A 12 -10.49 4.39 -1.54
CA LEU A 12 -10.34 4.94 -2.89
C LEU A 12 -10.12 3.84 -3.92
N THR A 13 -10.72 4.03 -5.09
CA THR A 13 -10.44 3.25 -6.30
C THR A 13 -10.16 4.21 -7.45
N SER A 14 -9.06 4.00 -8.17
CA SER A 14 -8.65 4.82 -9.31
C SER A 14 -8.24 3.97 -10.50
N THR A 15 -8.48 4.48 -11.71
CA THR A 15 -7.90 3.96 -12.95
C THR A 15 -6.62 4.71 -13.35
N ASN A 16 -6.37 5.89 -12.77
CA ASN A 16 -5.19 6.73 -13.00
C ASN A 16 -4.14 6.52 -11.89
N GLY A 17 -2.86 6.48 -12.24
CA GLY A 17 -1.75 6.41 -11.26
C GLY A 17 -1.14 5.02 -11.03
N VAL A 18 -1.12 4.15 -12.05
CA VAL A 18 -0.35 2.89 -11.97
C VAL A 18 1.14 3.22 -11.97
N TYR A 19 1.82 2.93 -10.87
CA TYR A 19 3.27 3.06 -10.77
C TYR A 19 3.95 1.96 -11.60
N SER A 20 4.77 2.34 -12.59
CA SER A 20 5.46 1.41 -13.49
C SER A 20 6.93 1.14 -13.13
N GLY A 21 7.44 1.74 -12.05
CA GLY A 21 8.73 1.36 -11.45
C GLY A 21 10.00 1.70 -12.25
N ALA A 22 9.91 2.39 -13.39
CA ALA A 22 11.11 2.70 -14.17
C ALA A 22 11.85 3.95 -13.63
N GLY A 23 12.95 3.72 -12.90
CA GLY A 23 14.05 4.70 -12.74
C GLY A 23 14.01 5.66 -11.55
N ASN A 24 13.10 5.49 -10.59
CA ASN A 24 13.00 6.37 -9.41
C ASN A 24 13.28 5.61 -8.11
N ASN A 25 13.90 6.28 -7.13
CA ASN A 25 14.05 5.75 -5.77
C ASN A 25 12.68 5.60 -5.11
N PHE A 26 12.44 4.47 -4.47
CA PHE A 26 11.29 4.26 -3.57
C PHE A 26 11.72 4.64 -2.14
N ILE A 27 11.11 5.68 -1.58
CA ILE A 27 11.48 6.24 -0.28
C ILE A 27 10.30 6.06 0.69
N LEU A 28 10.57 5.49 1.85
CA LEU A 28 9.60 5.37 2.97
C LEU A 28 9.91 6.46 3.99
N GLY A 29 8.88 7.17 4.49
CA GLY A 29 9.05 8.22 5.50
C GLY A 29 9.74 9.50 5.01
N GLY A 30 9.64 9.83 3.71
CA GLY A 30 10.17 11.07 3.14
C GLY A 30 9.51 12.36 3.68
N ASP A 31 9.97 13.52 3.20
CA ASP A 31 9.40 14.85 3.45
C ASP A 31 9.15 15.21 4.93
N GLY A 32 10.04 14.78 5.83
CA GLY A 32 9.98 15.13 7.25
C GLY A 32 8.93 14.34 8.05
N TYR A 33 8.59 13.12 7.63
CA TYR A 33 7.73 12.23 8.41
C TYR A 33 8.40 11.84 9.74
N GLU A 34 7.72 12.14 10.87
CA GLU A 34 8.22 11.88 12.23
C GLU A 34 7.50 10.72 12.95
N GLY A 35 6.68 9.95 12.25
CA GLY A 35 5.94 8.81 12.82
C GLY A 35 6.73 7.50 12.86
N GLY A 36 6.18 6.49 13.53
CA GLY A 36 6.71 5.12 13.50
C GLY A 36 6.19 4.34 12.29
N LEU A 37 7.07 3.59 11.63
CA LEU A 37 6.72 2.63 10.58
C LEU A 37 7.10 1.23 11.04
N ASP A 38 6.22 0.26 10.82
CA ASP A 38 6.47 -1.15 11.06
C ASP A 38 5.74 -2.00 10.00
N ASP A 39 6.18 -3.24 9.81
CA ASP A 39 5.57 -4.26 8.94
C ASP A 39 5.34 -3.82 7.48
N VAL A 40 6.33 -3.14 6.88
CA VAL A 40 6.25 -2.68 5.49
C VAL A 40 6.47 -3.83 4.52
N ARG A 41 5.47 -4.13 3.70
CA ARG A 41 5.48 -5.23 2.72
C ARG A 41 5.25 -4.72 1.29
N ILE A 42 5.95 -5.31 0.32
CA ILE A 42 5.80 -5.04 -1.12
C ILE A 42 5.44 -6.36 -1.80
N TYR A 43 4.44 -6.32 -2.68
CA TYR A 43 3.95 -7.48 -3.41
C TYR A 43 4.08 -7.25 -4.92
N ASP A 44 4.46 -8.29 -5.65
CA ASP A 44 4.50 -8.34 -7.11
C ASP A 44 3.13 -8.67 -7.74
N LYS A 45 2.13 -8.96 -6.89
CA LYS A 45 0.75 -9.24 -7.26
C LYS A 45 -0.23 -8.26 -6.60
N PRO A 46 -1.38 -7.97 -7.23
CA PRO A 46 -2.47 -7.29 -6.56
C PRO A 46 -3.04 -8.20 -5.46
N LEU A 47 -3.26 -7.62 -4.27
CA LEU A 47 -3.96 -8.31 -3.19
C LEU A 47 -5.48 -8.24 -3.38
N THR A 48 -6.15 -9.31 -2.97
CA THR A 48 -7.60 -9.37 -2.82
C THR A 48 -8.03 -8.65 -1.53
N GLU A 49 -9.32 -8.32 -1.44
CA GLU A 49 -9.87 -7.68 -0.24
C GLU A 49 -9.80 -8.59 0.99
N GLN A 50 -9.96 -9.90 0.80
CA GLN A 50 -9.80 -10.87 1.89
C GLN A 50 -8.35 -10.94 2.39
N GLU A 51 -7.36 -11.01 1.49
CA GLU A 51 -5.94 -11.02 1.88
C GLU A 51 -5.57 -9.75 2.67
N ILE A 52 -6.12 -8.59 2.31
CA ILE A 52 -5.90 -7.35 3.05
C ILE A 52 -6.51 -7.43 4.46
N GLN A 53 -7.73 -7.96 4.58
CA GLN A 53 -8.39 -8.15 5.88
C GLN A 53 -7.61 -9.11 6.77
N ASP A 54 -7.10 -10.21 6.21
CA ASP A 54 -6.32 -11.19 6.97
C ASP A 54 -5.01 -10.55 7.48
N ILE A 55 -4.28 -9.83 6.62
CA ILE A 55 -3.05 -9.11 7.00
C ILE A 55 -3.32 -8.09 8.12
N MET A 56 -4.39 -7.29 8.00
CA MET A 56 -4.70 -6.26 8.99
C MET A 56 -5.14 -6.82 10.35
N ASN A 57 -5.70 -8.03 10.35
CA ASN A 57 -6.04 -8.75 11.58
C ASN A 57 -4.86 -9.54 12.16
N GLY A 58 -3.71 -9.59 11.47
CA GLY A 58 -2.55 -10.38 11.86
C GLY A 58 -2.74 -11.89 11.74
N ASN A 59 -3.63 -12.33 10.83
CA ASN A 59 -3.95 -13.74 10.57
C ASN A 59 -3.01 -14.38 9.55
#